data_AF-A0A503BKP1-F1
#
_entry.id   AF-A0A503BKP1-F1
#
_cell.length_a   1.000
_cell.length_b   1.000
_cell.length_c   1.000
_cell.angle_alpha   90.00
_cell.angle_beta   90.00
_cell.angle_gamma   90.00
#
_symmetry.space_group_name_H-M   'P 1'
#
loop_
_entity.id
_entity.type
_entity.pdbx_description
1 polymer ?
#
loop_
_entity_poly.entity_id
_entity_poly.type
_entity_poly.pdbx_seq_one_letter_code
_entity_poly.pdbx_strand_id
1 'polypeptide(L)'
;MPWVRVPNEEVLEANPHLKEFLPFLDTHNAESPRGAVMVACSYLDEQLRGIIDAYLVEDSDKAVLLDGFNAPLGTFSARIKAAHCLSLISDVERDDCDTLRKIRNEFAHSHRVSFEDRRVMDLCNNLHHSAKPYGKVEVNSFGLFSSAAVGLALGLVNRAHYVAVERLKKRDWRR
;
A
#
# COMPACT_ATOMS: atom_id res chain seq x y z
N MET A 1 -14.91 -4.79 18.18
CA MET A 1 -14.73 -6.23 18.47
C MET A 1 -13.42 -6.42 19.23
N PRO A 2 -13.37 -7.19 20.33
CA PRO A 2 -12.25 -7.20 21.28
C PRO A 2 -11.17 -8.27 20.97
N TRP A 3 -10.95 -8.62 19.69
CA TRP A 3 -10.15 -9.80 19.31
C TRP A 3 -8.69 -9.53 18.97
N VAL A 4 -8.25 -8.28 18.86
CA VAL A 4 -6.81 -7.99 18.72
C VAL A 4 -6.25 -7.79 20.13
N ARG A 5 -5.98 -8.89 20.83
CA ARG A 5 -4.93 -8.84 21.84
C ARG A 5 -3.67 -8.40 21.10
N VAL A 6 -3.00 -7.37 21.60
CA VAL A 6 -1.65 -6.99 21.16
C VAL A 6 -0.88 -8.29 20.93
N PRO A 7 -0.22 -8.50 19.78
CA PRO A 7 0.53 -9.73 19.58
C PRO A 7 1.49 -9.88 20.75
N ASN A 8 1.58 -11.09 21.31
CA ASN A 8 2.55 -11.36 22.35
C ASN A 8 3.93 -10.85 21.88
N GLU A 9 4.74 -10.26 22.75
CA GLU A 9 6.03 -9.65 22.37
C GLU A 9 6.87 -10.61 21.50
N GLU A 10 6.80 -11.91 21.79
CA GLU A 10 7.36 -13.02 21.01
C GLU A 10 7.00 -13.02 19.51
N VAL A 11 5.75 -12.70 19.14
CA VAL A 11 5.31 -12.64 17.73
C VAL A 11 5.94 -11.46 17.02
N LEU A 12 6.05 -10.31 17.69
CA LEU A 12 6.69 -9.11 17.12
C LEU A 12 8.21 -9.26 17.04
N GLU A 13 8.83 -9.95 18.00
CA GLU A 13 10.24 -10.32 17.93
C GLU A 13 10.52 -11.24 16.73
N ALA A 14 9.67 -12.25 16.51
CA ALA A 14 9.78 -13.15 15.37
C ALA A 14 9.41 -12.49 14.03
N ASN A 15 8.57 -11.43 14.05
CA ASN A 15 8.04 -10.76 12.87
C ASN A 15 8.14 -9.23 13.01
N PRO A 16 9.34 -8.65 13.00
CA PRO A 16 9.55 -7.24 13.29
C PRO A 16 8.81 -6.30 12.32
N HIS A 17 8.55 -6.75 11.10
CA HIS A 17 7.81 -5.99 10.09
C HIS A 17 6.32 -5.80 10.43
N LEU A 18 5.74 -6.63 11.29
CA LEU A 18 4.36 -6.46 11.76
C LEU A 18 4.21 -5.27 12.72
N LYS A 19 5.31 -4.78 13.30
CA LYS A 19 5.31 -3.69 14.28
C LYS A 19 4.63 -2.42 13.76
N GLU A 20 4.80 -2.11 12.47
CA GLU A 20 4.16 -0.95 11.83
C GLU A 20 2.80 -1.31 11.21
N PHE A 21 2.60 -2.56 10.80
CA PHE A 21 1.36 -3.01 10.19
C PHE A 21 0.18 -3.03 11.17
N LEU A 22 0.40 -3.45 12.41
CA LEU A 22 -0.70 -3.59 13.38
C LEU A 22 -1.27 -2.23 13.82
N PRO A 23 -0.46 -1.20 14.15
CA PRO A 23 -0.98 0.15 14.38
C PRO A 23 -1.71 0.72 13.16
N PHE A 24 -1.24 0.42 11.94
CA PHE A 24 -1.96 0.75 10.71
C PHE A 24 -3.35 0.10 10.70
N LEU A 25 -3.42 -1.21 10.96
CA LEU A 25 -4.68 -1.96 10.96
C LEU A 25 -5.65 -1.45 12.02
N ASP A 26 -5.18 -1.16 13.22
CA ASP A 26 -5.98 -0.60 14.30
C ASP A 26 -6.54 0.78 13.93
N THR A 27 -5.68 1.65 13.37
CA THR A 27 -6.09 2.98 12.91
C THR A 27 -7.11 2.87 11.77
N HIS A 28 -6.84 2.06 10.75
CA HIS A 28 -7.75 1.84 9.63
C HIS A 28 -9.14 1.37 10.07
N ASN A 29 -9.20 0.45 11.04
CA ASN A 29 -10.45 -0.11 11.54
C ASN A 29 -11.23 0.87 12.44
N ALA A 30 -10.56 1.81 13.10
CA ALA A 30 -11.19 2.82 13.95
C ALA A 30 -11.74 4.03 13.17
N GLU A 31 -11.31 4.19 11.91
CA GLU A 31 -11.62 5.35 11.09
C GLU A 31 -13.01 5.31 10.44
N SER A 32 -13.49 6.50 10.07
CA SER A 32 -14.63 6.62 9.14
C SER A 32 -14.28 6.02 7.77
N PRO A 33 -15.25 5.68 6.89
CA PRO A 33 -14.93 5.16 5.55
C PRO A 33 -13.98 6.08 4.75
N ARG A 34 -14.13 7.40 4.90
CA ARG A 34 -13.22 8.39 4.30
C ARG A 34 -11.83 8.35 4.93
N GLY A 35 -11.75 8.29 6.26
CA GLY A 35 -10.50 8.19 7.00
C GLY A 35 -9.74 6.91 6.65
N ALA A 36 -10.44 5.77 6.60
CA ALA A 36 -9.90 4.47 6.22
C ALA A 36 -9.25 4.49 4.82
N VAL A 37 -9.86 5.21 3.86
CA VAL A 37 -9.29 5.44 2.52
C VAL A 37 -7.96 6.21 2.59
N MET A 38 -7.91 7.29 3.36
CA MET A 38 -6.70 8.10 3.50
C MET A 38 -5.58 7.34 4.20
N VAL A 39 -5.89 6.66 5.32
CA VAL A 39 -4.94 5.86 6.10
C VAL A 39 -4.35 4.73 5.27
N ALA A 40 -5.19 3.95 4.58
CA ALA A 40 -4.73 2.85 3.74
C ALA A 40 -3.82 3.31 2.59
N CYS A 41 -4.21 4.36 1.87
CA CYS A 41 -3.42 4.84 0.76
C CYS A 41 -2.11 5.50 1.21
N SER A 42 -2.11 6.20 2.36
CA SER A 42 -0.89 6.76 2.94
C SER A 42 0.07 5.66 3.36
N TYR A 43 -0.42 4.58 3.96
CA TYR A 43 0.40 3.46 4.38
C TYR A 43 1.02 2.72 3.19
N LEU A 44 0.21 2.41 2.16
CA LEU A 44 0.70 1.78 0.93
C LEU A 44 1.73 2.65 0.18
N ASP A 45 1.53 3.97 0.15
CA ASP A 45 2.49 4.91 -0.43
C ASP A 45 3.85 4.84 0.29
N GLU A 46 3.83 4.82 1.62
CA GLU A 46 5.05 4.67 2.42
C GLU A 46 5.71 3.30 2.24
N GLN A 47 4.93 2.22 2.14
CA GLN A 47 5.47 0.89 1.84
C GLN A 47 6.18 0.88 0.48
N LEU A 48 5.58 1.45 -0.57
CA LEU A 48 6.22 1.55 -1.88
C LEU A 48 7.50 2.39 -1.83
N ARG A 49 7.51 3.49 -1.07
CA ARG A 49 8.72 4.28 -0.82
C ARG A 49 9.82 3.43 -0.19
N GLY A 50 9.51 2.70 0.88
CA GLY A 50 10.46 1.82 1.56
C GLY A 50 10.97 0.69 0.66
N ILE A 51 10.12 0.12 -0.18
CA ILE A 51 10.51 -0.92 -1.16
C ILE A 51 11.50 -0.36 -2.19
N ILE A 52 11.23 0.82 -2.75
CA ILE A 52 12.13 1.44 -3.73
C ILE A 52 13.46 1.83 -3.06
N ASP A 53 13.41 2.46 -1.88
CA ASP A 53 14.61 2.80 -1.10
C ASP A 53 15.47 1.57 -0.77
N ALA A 54 14.84 0.43 -0.46
CA ALA A 54 15.53 -0.82 -0.21
C ALA A 54 16.27 -1.35 -1.45
N TYR A 55 15.75 -1.08 -2.66
CA TYR A 55 16.32 -1.56 -3.92
C TYR A 55 17.44 -0.67 -4.46
N LEU A 56 17.31 0.65 -4.33
CA LEU A 56 18.22 1.61 -4.95
C LEU A 56 19.64 1.51 -4.37
N VAL A 57 20.62 1.97 -5.16
CA VAL A 57 22.00 2.09 -4.70
C VAL A 57 22.06 2.95 -3.44
N GLU A 58 22.87 2.53 -2.47
CA GLU A 58 23.12 3.35 -1.28
C GLU A 58 23.97 4.57 -1.65
N ASP A 59 23.29 5.69 -1.87
CA ASP A 59 23.85 6.97 -2.31
C ASP A 59 23.02 8.14 -1.77
N SER A 60 23.62 9.30 -1.56
CA SER A 60 22.92 10.51 -1.11
C SER A 60 21.80 10.94 -2.05
N ASP A 61 21.92 10.67 -3.36
CA ASP A 61 20.95 11.07 -4.35
C ASP A 61 19.60 10.34 -4.20
N LYS A 62 19.59 9.16 -3.55
CA LYS A 62 18.34 8.41 -3.34
C LYS A 62 17.33 9.18 -2.48
N ALA A 63 17.81 9.92 -1.48
CA ALA A 63 16.95 10.73 -0.62
C ALA A 63 16.34 11.91 -1.40
N VAL A 64 17.12 12.54 -2.29
CA VAL A 64 16.63 13.60 -3.18
C VAL A 64 15.58 13.06 -4.15
N LEU A 65 15.79 11.85 -4.67
CA LEU A 65 14.88 11.18 -5.59
C LEU A 65 13.52 10.83 -4.97
N LEU A 66 13.51 10.41 -3.71
CA LEU A 66 12.33 9.88 -3.02
C LEU A 66 11.59 10.93 -2.18
N ASP A 67 12.34 11.78 -1.49
CA ASP A 67 11.84 12.64 -0.40
C ASP A 67 12.26 14.12 -0.55
N GLY A 68 13.08 14.45 -1.56
CA GLY A 68 13.48 15.82 -1.88
C GLY A 68 12.33 16.74 -2.30
N PHE A 69 12.59 18.05 -2.29
CA PHE A 69 11.64 19.03 -2.83
C PHE A 69 11.40 18.76 -4.33
N ASN A 70 10.14 18.58 -4.73
CA ASN A 70 9.76 18.11 -6.06
C ASN A 70 10.42 16.78 -6.47
N ALA A 71 10.63 15.88 -5.49
CA ALA A 71 11.15 14.54 -5.70
C ALA A 71 10.43 13.84 -6.88
N PRO A 72 11.17 13.32 -7.88
CA PRO A 72 10.57 12.60 -9.00
C PRO A 72 9.73 11.40 -8.57
N LEU A 73 10.11 10.73 -7.47
CA LEU A 73 9.38 9.63 -6.86
C LEU A 73 8.66 10.06 -5.57
N GLY A 74 8.27 11.33 -5.45
CA GLY A 74 7.62 11.89 -4.27
C GLY A 74 6.09 11.75 -4.21
N THR A 75 5.46 11.13 -5.22
CA THR A 75 4.00 10.92 -5.23
C THR A 75 3.65 9.45 -5.29
N PHE A 76 2.50 9.08 -4.70
CA PHE A 76 1.98 7.72 -4.76
C PHE A 76 1.92 7.18 -6.20
N SER A 77 1.44 7.99 -7.16
CA SER A 77 1.40 7.55 -8.56
C SER A 77 2.79 7.29 -9.16
N ALA A 78 3.79 8.11 -8.81
CA ALA A 78 5.15 7.92 -9.32
C ALA A 78 5.79 6.67 -8.72
N ARG A 79 5.59 6.42 -7.42
CA ARG A 79 6.09 5.24 -6.71
C ARG A 79 5.46 3.96 -7.23
N ILE A 80 4.16 3.93 -7.50
CA ILE A 80 3.48 2.78 -8.14
C ILE A 80 4.15 2.43 -9.47
N LYS A 81 4.34 3.42 -10.34
CA LYS A 81 4.95 3.22 -11.66
C LYS A 81 6.40 2.76 -11.55
N ALA A 82 7.19 3.39 -10.68
CA ALA A 82 8.58 3.02 -10.48
C ALA A 82 8.73 1.61 -9.92
N ALA A 83 8.00 1.27 -8.86
CA ALA A 83 8.03 -0.06 -8.26
C ALA A 83 7.65 -1.14 -9.28
N HIS A 84 6.65 -0.89 -10.12
CA HIS A 84 6.25 -1.83 -11.18
C HIS A 84 7.29 -1.96 -12.29
N CYS A 85 7.80 -0.85 -12.83
CA CYS A 85 8.84 -0.89 -13.88
C CYS A 85 10.14 -1.53 -13.40
N LEU A 86 10.44 -1.45 -12.10
CA LEU A 86 11.59 -2.10 -11.47
C LEU A 86 11.29 -3.55 -11.06
N SER A 87 10.11 -4.08 -11.39
CA SER A 87 9.65 -5.43 -11.03
C SER A 87 9.64 -5.71 -9.53
N LEU A 88 9.47 -4.68 -8.70
CA LEU A 88 9.40 -4.78 -7.24
C LEU A 88 7.99 -5.11 -6.74
N ILE A 89 6.99 -4.87 -7.58
CA ILE A 89 5.60 -5.29 -7.40
C ILE A 89 5.07 -5.95 -8.68
N SER A 90 4.15 -6.89 -8.53
CA SER A 90 3.49 -7.58 -9.65
C SER A 90 2.49 -6.70 -10.39
N ASP A 91 2.01 -7.16 -11.55
CA ASP A 91 0.94 -6.50 -12.30
C ASP A 91 -0.32 -6.32 -11.46
N VAL A 92 -0.69 -7.35 -10.70
CA VAL A 92 -1.88 -7.37 -9.83
C VAL A 92 -1.74 -6.36 -8.67
N GLU A 93 -0.58 -6.35 -8.01
CA GLU A 93 -0.28 -5.38 -6.94
C GLU A 93 -0.30 -3.95 -7.49
N ARG A 94 0.22 -3.73 -8.70
CA ARG A 94 0.20 -2.43 -9.38
C ARG A 94 -1.22 -1.98 -9.72
N ASP A 95 -2.04 -2.88 -10.27
CA ASP A 95 -3.43 -2.59 -10.63
C ASP A 95 -4.28 -2.23 -9.40
N ASP A 96 -4.09 -2.95 -8.29
CA ASP A 96 -4.76 -2.63 -7.03
C ASP A 96 -4.29 -1.30 -6.45
N CYS A 97 -2.99 -1.04 -6.39
CA CYS A 97 -2.46 0.25 -5.95
C CYS A 97 -3.03 1.43 -6.77
N ASP A 98 -3.09 1.32 -8.09
CA ASP A 98 -3.64 2.38 -8.94
C ASP A 98 -5.16 2.54 -8.75
N THR A 99 -5.88 1.44 -8.54
CA THR A 99 -7.31 1.45 -8.22
C THR A 99 -7.59 2.11 -6.87
N LEU A 100 -6.83 1.77 -5.82
CA LEU A 100 -6.91 2.40 -4.50
C LEU A 100 -6.58 3.89 -4.57
N ARG A 101 -5.55 4.29 -5.35
CA ARG A 101 -5.23 5.70 -5.62
C ARG A 101 -6.39 6.44 -6.28
N LYS A 102 -7.07 5.83 -7.26
CA LYS A 102 -8.26 6.41 -7.90
C LYS A 102 -9.38 6.60 -6.88
N ILE A 103 -9.68 5.60 -6.04
CA ILE A 103 -10.67 5.71 -4.96
C ILE A 103 -10.31 6.88 -4.04
N ARG A 104 -9.06 6.96 -3.59
CA ARG A 104 -8.58 8.06 -2.74
C ARG A 104 -8.81 9.43 -3.37
N ASN A 105 -8.59 9.57 -4.67
CA ASN A 105 -8.80 10.82 -5.39
C ASN A 105 -10.28 11.23 -5.44
N GLU A 106 -11.21 10.28 -5.63
CA GLU A 106 -12.64 10.56 -5.55
C GLU A 106 -13.00 11.10 -4.15
N PHE A 107 -12.48 10.49 -3.08
CA PHE A 107 -12.67 10.97 -1.71
C PHE A 107 -11.98 12.31 -1.43
N ALA A 108 -10.80 12.55 -1.98
CA ALA A 108 -10.07 13.80 -1.75
C ALA A 108 -10.69 15.00 -2.46
N HIS A 109 -11.26 14.82 -3.66
CA HIS A 109 -11.75 15.92 -4.49
C HIS A 109 -13.25 16.19 -4.35
N SER A 110 -14.01 15.28 -3.73
CA SER A 110 -15.45 15.47 -3.48
C SER A 110 -15.78 15.30 -1.99
N HIS A 111 -16.45 16.30 -1.42
CA HIS A 111 -16.88 16.27 -0.03
C HIS A 111 -18.16 15.45 0.20
N ARG A 112 -18.87 15.04 -0.87
CA ARG A 112 -20.12 14.25 -0.80
C ARG A 112 -19.96 12.79 -1.25
N VAL A 113 -18.76 12.37 -1.64
CA VAL A 113 -18.56 11.01 -2.14
C VAL A 113 -18.74 9.96 -1.04
N SER A 114 -19.24 8.81 -1.44
CA SER A 114 -19.48 7.65 -0.59
C SER A 114 -19.18 6.34 -1.35
N PHE A 115 -19.24 5.23 -0.61
CA PHE A 115 -19.10 3.88 -1.19
C PHE A 115 -20.36 3.39 -1.93
N GLU A 116 -21.43 4.18 -1.95
CA GLU A 116 -22.67 3.94 -2.70
C GLU A 116 -22.64 4.60 -4.08
N ASP A 117 -21.66 5.48 -4.35
CA ASP A 117 -21.51 6.10 -5.66
C ASP A 117 -21.07 5.07 -6.69
N ARG A 118 -21.80 4.99 -7.80
CA ARG A 118 -21.55 4.03 -8.90
C ARG A 118 -20.07 3.97 -9.30
N ARG A 119 -19.43 5.13 -9.41
CA ARG A 119 -18.01 5.25 -9.75
C ARG A 119 -17.10 4.54 -8.75
N VAL A 120 -17.37 4.69 -7.45
CA VAL A 120 -16.60 4.07 -6.37
C VAL A 120 -16.89 2.57 -6.31
N MET A 121 -18.15 2.16 -6.48
CA MET A 121 -18.52 0.75 -6.57
C MET A 121 -17.78 0.04 -7.71
N ASP A 122 -17.76 0.62 -8.90
CA ASP A 122 -17.04 0.06 -10.06
C ASP A 122 -15.54 -0.07 -9.78
N LEU A 123 -14.92 0.91 -9.11
CA LEU A 123 -13.52 0.81 -8.69
C LEU A 123 -13.32 -0.33 -7.69
N CYS A 124 -14.18 -0.46 -6.68
CA CYS A 124 -14.05 -1.49 -5.65
C CYS A 124 -14.16 -2.91 -6.23
N ASN A 125 -15.02 -3.10 -7.23
CA ASN A 125 -15.18 -4.39 -7.92
C ASN A 125 -13.94 -4.82 -8.72
N ASN A 126 -13.10 -3.87 -9.14
CA ASN A 126 -11.87 -4.16 -9.87
C ASN A 126 -10.69 -4.54 -8.96
N LEU A 127 -10.86 -4.51 -7.63
CA LEU A 127 -9.79 -4.88 -6.70
C LEU A 127 -9.56 -6.39 -6.68
N HIS A 128 -8.34 -6.81 -6.92
CA HIS A 128 -7.93 -8.21 -7.00
C HIS A 128 -7.74 -8.83 -5.61
N HIS A 129 -7.14 -8.11 -4.66
CA HIS A 129 -6.92 -8.57 -3.28
C HIS A 129 -8.17 -8.46 -2.38
N SER A 130 -9.33 -8.08 -2.94
CA SER A 130 -10.58 -7.97 -2.18
C SER A 130 -11.12 -9.35 -1.77
N ALA A 131 -11.70 -9.42 -0.57
CA ALA A 131 -12.48 -10.57 -0.14
C ALA A 131 -13.67 -10.77 -1.07
N LYS A 132 -13.70 -11.87 -1.81
CA LYS A 132 -14.79 -12.18 -2.73
C LYS A 132 -16.02 -12.70 -1.96
N PRO A 133 -17.24 -12.41 -2.42
CA PRO A 133 -18.46 -13.02 -1.89
C PRO A 133 -18.36 -14.55 -1.90
N TYR A 134 -18.88 -15.20 -0.86
CA TYR A 134 -18.91 -16.66 -0.77
C TYR A 134 -20.19 -17.16 -0.11
N GLY A 135 -20.82 -18.18 -0.70
CA GLY A 135 -22.09 -18.72 -0.20
C GLY A 135 -23.18 -17.66 -0.11
N LYS A 136 -23.54 -17.28 1.13
CA LYS A 136 -24.53 -16.22 1.42
C LYS A 136 -23.90 -14.91 1.93
N VAL A 137 -22.57 -14.83 1.96
CA VAL A 137 -21.84 -13.67 2.45
C VAL A 137 -21.62 -12.71 1.30
N GLU A 138 -22.36 -11.60 1.33
CA GLU A 138 -22.16 -10.46 0.43
C GLU A 138 -21.13 -9.49 1.02
N VAL A 139 -20.27 -8.95 0.15
CA VAL A 139 -19.25 -7.97 0.53
C VAL A 139 -19.58 -6.66 -0.18
N ASN A 140 -19.92 -5.62 0.60
CA ASN A 140 -20.21 -4.30 0.05
C ASN A 140 -18.93 -3.59 -0.44
N SER A 141 -19.08 -2.46 -1.14
CA SER A 141 -17.94 -1.72 -1.71
C SER A 141 -16.88 -1.34 -0.68
N PHE A 142 -17.28 -0.94 0.53
CA PHE A 142 -16.33 -0.64 1.59
C PHE A 142 -15.57 -1.90 2.05
N GLY A 143 -16.26 -3.03 2.18
CA GLY A 143 -15.64 -4.32 2.49
C GLY A 143 -14.65 -4.77 1.43
N LEU A 144 -14.98 -4.60 0.14
CA LEU A 144 -14.08 -4.89 -0.98
C LEU A 144 -12.83 -4.00 -0.92
N PHE A 145 -13.01 -2.69 -0.70
CA PHE A 145 -11.94 -1.73 -0.52
C PHE A 145 -11.04 -2.09 0.67
N SER A 146 -11.62 -2.27 1.86
CA SER A 146 -10.90 -2.49 3.11
C SER A 146 -10.12 -3.80 3.07
N SER A 147 -10.75 -4.88 2.63
CA SER A 147 -10.06 -6.18 2.49
C SER A 147 -8.93 -6.15 1.47
N ALA A 148 -9.11 -5.48 0.33
CA ALA A 148 -8.04 -5.33 -0.65
C ALA A 148 -6.88 -4.50 -0.13
N ALA A 149 -7.16 -3.36 0.50
CA ALA A 149 -6.15 -2.49 1.07
C ALA A 149 -5.32 -3.20 2.15
N VAL A 150 -6.00 -3.86 3.11
CA VAL A 150 -5.34 -4.61 4.19
C VAL A 150 -4.58 -5.82 3.65
N GLY A 151 -5.19 -6.58 2.73
CA GLY A 151 -4.57 -7.75 2.11
C GLY A 151 -3.32 -7.40 1.33
N LEU A 152 -3.37 -6.33 0.52
CA LEU A 152 -2.21 -5.81 -0.21
C LEU A 152 -1.13 -5.29 0.73
N ALA A 153 -1.50 -4.50 1.74
CA ALA A 153 -0.57 -3.95 2.73
C ALA A 153 0.15 -5.06 3.51
N LEU A 154 -0.57 -6.12 3.87
CA LEU A 154 0.00 -7.31 4.48
C LEU A 154 0.93 -8.06 3.52
N GLY A 155 0.53 -8.23 2.26
CA GLY A 155 1.35 -8.88 1.22
C GLY A 155 2.67 -8.17 0.95
N LEU A 156 2.70 -6.84 1.14
CA LEU A 156 3.89 -6.01 0.96
C LEU A 156 4.71 -5.82 2.24
N VAL A 157 4.25 -6.28 3.40
CA VAL A 157 4.84 -5.96 4.72
C VAL A 157 6.34 -6.30 4.82
N ASN A 158 6.75 -7.41 4.19
CA ASN A 158 8.14 -7.87 4.19
C ASN A 158 8.89 -7.53 2.88
N ARG A 159 8.23 -6.91 1.89
CA ARG A 159 8.78 -6.75 0.53
C ARG A 159 10.09 -5.95 0.55
N ALA A 160 10.18 -4.90 1.34
CA ALA A 160 11.41 -4.10 1.46
C ALA A 160 12.59 -4.94 1.99
N HIS A 161 12.34 -5.87 2.93
CA HIS A 161 13.38 -6.77 3.43
C HIS A 161 13.87 -7.73 2.35
N TYR A 162 12.95 -8.36 1.61
CA TYR A 162 13.32 -9.27 0.53
C TYR A 162 14.09 -8.55 -0.58
N VAL A 163 13.63 -7.37 -0.98
CA VAL A 163 14.24 -6.56 -2.02
C VAL A 163 15.61 -6.02 -1.62
N ALA A 164 15.85 -5.74 -0.33
CA ALA A 164 17.15 -5.27 0.15
C ALA A 164 18.30 -6.26 -0.10
N VAL A 165 17.99 -7.57 -0.20
CA VAL A 165 18.98 -8.60 -0.56
C VAL A 165 19.48 -8.41 -1.99
N GLU A 166 18.65 -7.87 -2.87
CA GLU A 166 18.93 -7.59 -4.28
C GLU A 166 19.31 -6.11 -4.54
N ARG A 167 19.66 -5.36 -3.49
CA ARG A 167 20.01 -3.94 -3.60
C ARG A 167 21.05 -3.71 -4.69
N LEU A 168 20.80 -2.70 -5.52
CA LEU A 168 21.70 -2.27 -6.58
C LEU A 168 23.05 -1.82 -6.01
N LYS A 169 24.12 -2.14 -6.73
CA LYS A 169 25.49 -1.72 -6.41
C LYS A 169 26.01 -0.79 -7.50
N LYS A 170 26.86 0.17 -7.11
CA LYS A 170 27.60 0.98 -8.07
C LYS A 170 28.41 0.06 -8.98
N ARG A 171 28.42 0.37 -10.27
CA ARG A 171 29.16 -0.38 -11.29
C ARG A 171 29.70 0.55 -12.36
N ASP A 172 30.84 0.18 -12.91
CA ASP A 172 31.42 0.83 -14.07
C ASP A 172 30.80 0.28 -15.35
N TRP A 173 30.62 1.15 -16.34
CA TRP A 173 30.12 0.78 -17.66
C TRP A 173 31.28 0.70 -18.64
N ARG A 174 31.24 -0.29 -19.55
CA ARG A 174 32.19 -0.36 -20.66
C ARG A 174 32.01 0.89 -21.53
N ARG A 175 33.11 1.60 -21.74
CA ARG A 175 33.19 2.75 -22.64
C ARG A 175 33.38 2.28 -24.07
#